data_AF-A0A960X209-F1
#
_entry.id   AF-A0A960X209-F1
#
_cell.length_a   1.000
_cell.length_b   1.000
_cell.length_c   1.000
_cell.angle_alpha   90.00
_cell.angle_beta   90.00
_cell.angle_gamma   90.00
#
_symmetry.space_group_name_H-M   'P 1'
#
loop_
_entity.id
_entity.type
_entity.pdbx_description
1 polymer ?
#
loop_
_entity_poly.entity_id
_entity_poly.type
_entity_poly.pdbx_seq_one_letter_code
_entity_poly.pdbx_strand_id
1 'polypeptide(L)'
;MIIRLCTFVMLSATWAVALTPIESWRQFYFASPANSGDGADDFDFDHDGLSNLLEAKLGTLPKVADAASVVTPSVVGGLPTLVVDRSKTLPDVDLIPQISLDLVHWKDGSAVIGSTITADLGSKERLRIAAVEASNAPVFLRLLAVRPSQSSLADTLSAQGNSLSEMLVRCQLPSGPVSTHPFSGALNVYPDSGASAEPWIDWYFINIGLCSFVASHPSLVEAYMDRYLSYVSQLNQTPGWNHRIKRVKLNTDRRTVQTNGEVDADSDDAYASTFVRLACLFRKANPANPWFVNHLAALKNLMYANVLTQVRATGLVRAKQQGYDVGFLEDNVENWAALKALTDALVAIGDLTSEINYYAAWRDSILNAIHTQLWDPVAKAWKWNDGALTAESAKFHEDIHCQIFPELYDMPHPSGPVETQRRYDAAWDWLNQKVPNWWTDVWAGHAFSTLDLAVVASKRGEKDRARAYLEAALGRWIPLGSDPRGTVISEIGYWQQLLTQ
;
A
#
# COMPACT_ATOMS: atom_id res chain seq x y z
N MET A 1 19.34 -16.80 37.60
CA MET A 1 18.37 -15.71 37.42
C MET A 1 19.13 -14.39 37.55
N ILE A 2 19.69 -13.89 36.45
CA ILE A 2 20.45 -12.63 36.42
C ILE A 2 19.55 -11.60 35.76
N ILE A 3 19.05 -10.68 36.57
CA ILE A 3 18.36 -9.48 36.11
C ILE A 3 19.43 -8.55 35.53
N ARG A 4 19.43 -8.33 34.23
CA ARG A 4 20.14 -7.20 33.62
C ARG A 4 19.14 -6.06 33.43
N LEU A 5 19.18 -5.09 34.36
CA LEU A 5 18.74 -3.73 34.08
C LEU A 5 19.68 -3.16 33.00
N CYS A 6 19.17 -3.01 31.78
CA CYS A 6 19.77 -2.11 30.81
C CYS A 6 19.11 -0.74 30.99
N THR A 7 19.84 0.18 31.62
CA THR A 7 19.53 1.60 31.64
C THR A 7 19.62 2.11 30.19
N PHE A 8 18.49 2.27 29.51
CA PHE A 8 18.45 3.01 28.25
C PHE A 8 18.63 4.49 28.57
N VAL A 9 19.78 5.05 28.20
CA VAL A 9 19.91 6.49 28.00
C VAL A 9 19.03 6.81 26.79
N MET A 10 17.83 7.35 27.01
CA MET A 10 17.04 7.94 25.93
C MET A 10 17.77 9.19 25.44
N LEU A 11 18.61 9.01 24.42
CA LEU A 11 18.93 10.08 23.50
C LEU A 11 17.68 10.30 22.65
N SER A 12 16.88 11.32 22.99
CA SER A 12 15.85 11.83 22.11
C SER A 12 16.54 12.47 20.90
N ALA A 13 16.84 11.66 19.89
CA ALA A 13 17.10 12.17 18.56
C ALA A 13 15.75 12.60 17.99
N THR A 14 15.48 13.90 17.99
CA THR A 14 14.43 14.48 17.15
C THR A 14 14.88 14.32 15.71
N TRP A 15 14.46 13.23 15.08
CA TRP A 15 14.67 12.99 13.66
C TRP A 15 13.76 13.96 12.89
N ALA A 16 14.33 14.96 12.25
CA ALA A 16 13.59 15.80 11.31
C ALA A 16 13.16 14.93 10.15
N VAL A 17 11.84 14.81 9.92
CA VAL A 17 11.30 14.19 8.70
C VAL A 17 11.83 14.98 7.52
N ALA A 18 12.49 14.29 6.57
CA ALA A 18 12.93 14.93 5.34
C ALA A 18 11.68 15.31 4.54
N LEU A 19 11.43 16.60 4.41
CA LEU A 19 10.28 17.14 3.71
C LEU A 19 10.40 16.87 2.21
N THR A 20 9.29 16.54 1.55
CA THR A 20 9.22 16.54 0.07
C THR A 20 9.59 17.93 -0.47
N PRO A 21 9.97 18.06 -1.75
CA PRO A 21 10.32 19.36 -2.32
C PRO A 21 9.23 20.43 -2.12
N ILE A 22 7.95 20.11 -2.32
CA ILE A 22 6.85 21.05 -2.07
C ILE A 22 6.61 21.31 -0.58
N GLU A 23 6.77 20.31 0.30
CA GLU A 23 6.69 20.51 1.75
C GLU A 23 7.84 21.37 2.28
N SER A 24 9.05 21.22 1.73
CA SER A 24 10.20 22.06 2.03
C SER A 24 9.93 23.50 1.61
N TRP A 25 9.31 23.69 0.45
CA TRP A 25 8.88 24.99 -0.02
C TRP A 25 7.83 25.60 0.92
N ARG A 26 6.80 24.85 1.34
CA ARG A 26 5.80 25.35 2.30
C ARG A 26 6.40 25.62 3.67
N GLN A 27 7.28 24.75 4.17
CA GLN A 27 7.98 24.95 5.43
C GLN A 27 8.81 26.23 5.39
N PHE A 28 9.42 26.55 4.26
CA PHE A 28 10.19 27.77 4.07
C PHE A 28 9.29 29.02 4.05
N TYR A 29 8.19 29.01 3.30
CA TYR A 29 7.35 30.20 3.13
C TYR A 29 6.28 30.39 4.20
N PHE A 30 5.72 29.30 4.74
CA PHE A 30 4.57 29.29 5.65
C PHE A 30 4.89 28.71 7.04
N ALA A 31 6.16 28.35 7.30
CA ALA A 31 6.60 27.74 8.55
C ALA A 31 5.90 26.41 8.90
N SER A 32 5.21 25.80 7.93
CA SER A 32 4.53 24.51 8.07
C SER A 32 4.63 23.73 6.76
N PRO A 33 4.89 22.42 6.78
CA PRO A 33 4.88 21.59 5.57
C PRO A 33 3.45 21.18 5.16
N ALA A 34 2.47 21.37 6.05
CA ALA A 34 1.11 20.89 5.87
C ALA A 34 0.38 21.56 4.69
N ASN A 35 -0.37 20.77 3.93
CA ASN A 35 -1.26 21.24 2.87
C ASN A 35 -2.57 21.80 3.46
N SER A 36 -2.49 22.91 4.19
CA SER A 36 -3.64 23.47 4.90
C SER A 36 -3.46 24.96 5.18
N GLY A 37 -4.58 25.68 5.30
CA GLY A 37 -4.57 27.11 5.57
C GLY A 37 -3.79 27.87 4.50
N ASP A 38 -2.97 28.82 4.94
CA ASP A 38 -2.18 29.70 4.08
C ASP A 38 -1.19 28.95 3.16
N GLY A 39 -0.76 27.75 3.54
CA GLY A 39 0.16 26.91 2.77
C GLY A 39 -0.53 25.86 1.88
N ALA A 40 -1.86 25.86 1.79
CA ALA A 40 -2.58 24.90 0.97
C ALA A 40 -2.29 25.09 -0.53
N ASP A 41 -2.25 24.01 -1.31
CA ASP A 41 -1.86 23.96 -2.72
C ASP A 41 -2.69 24.88 -3.63
N ASP A 42 -3.98 24.97 -3.34
CA ASP A 42 -4.98 25.75 -4.05
C ASP A 42 -5.16 27.17 -3.46
N PHE A 43 -4.45 27.49 -2.38
CA PHE A 43 -4.52 28.80 -1.77
C PHE A 43 -3.65 29.80 -2.54
N ASP A 44 -4.19 31.00 -2.75
CA ASP A 44 -3.52 32.17 -3.33
C ASP A 44 -3.38 33.20 -2.21
N PHE A 45 -2.19 33.25 -1.61
CA PHE A 45 -1.95 33.99 -0.37
C PHE A 45 -1.82 35.50 -0.58
N ASP A 46 -1.21 35.93 -1.67
CA ASP A 46 -1.03 37.35 -2.00
C ASP A 46 -2.08 37.91 -2.97
N HIS A 47 -3.01 37.06 -3.41
CA HIS A 47 -4.18 37.39 -4.21
C HIS A 47 -3.82 37.91 -5.62
N ASP A 48 -2.75 37.39 -6.20
CA ASP A 48 -2.30 37.75 -7.54
C ASP A 48 -2.81 36.80 -8.65
N GLY A 49 -3.55 35.76 -8.25
CA GLY A 49 -4.18 34.77 -9.13
C GLY A 49 -3.37 33.49 -9.32
N LEU A 50 -2.21 33.33 -8.66
CA LEU A 50 -1.43 32.10 -8.66
C LEU A 50 -1.62 31.33 -7.34
N SER A 51 -1.97 30.05 -7.46
CA SER A 51 -2.03 29.18 -6.28
C SER A 51 -0.61 28.80 -5.82
N ASN A 52 -0.44 28.51 -4.54
CA ASN A 52 0.84 28.07 -3.96
C ASN A 52 1.54 26.95 -4.75
N LEU A 53 0.76 26.00 -5.29
CA LEU A 53 1.31 24.91 -6.09
C LEU A 53 1.88 25.40 -7.43
N LEU A 54 1.21 26.36 -8.06
CA LEU A 54 1.66 27.00 -9.30
C LEU A 54 2.84 27.93 -9.03
N GLU A 55 2.79 28.68 -7.93
CA GLU A 55 3.86 29.53 -7.41
C GLU A 55 5.16 28.75 -7.24
N ALA A 56 5.08 27.64 -6.50
CA ALA A 56 6.22 26.77 -6.27
C ALA A 56 6.82 26.28 -7.59
N LYS A 57 5.97 25.80 -8.51
CA LYS A 57 6.44 25.21 -9.77
C LYS A 57 7.01 26.23 -10.75
N LEU A 58 6.49 27.46 -10.78
CA LEU A 58 7.07 28.56 -11.56
C LEU A 58 8.27 29.20 -10.84
N GLY A 59 8.42 28.94 -9.54
CA GLY A 59 9.47 29.44 -8.68
C GLY A 59 9.35 30.94 -8.44
N THR A 60 8.12 31.39 -8.19
CA THR A 60 7.72 32.71 -7.68
C THR A 60 7.66 32.71 -6.15
N LEU A 61 7.34 33.86 -5.56
CA LEU A 61 7.28 34.05 -4.11
C LEU A 61 5.82 34.18 -3.68
N PRO A 62 5.28 33.23 -2.88
CA PRO A 62 3.84 33.16 -2.59
C PRO A 62 3.32 34.24 -1.62
N LYS A 63 4.13 35.27 -1.36
CA LYS A 63 3.80 36.41 -0.49
C LYS A 63 4.08 37.74 -1.18
N VAL A 64 4.35 37.70 -2.49
CA VAL A 64 4.70 38.85 -3.31
C VAL A 64 3.93 38.72 -4.60
N ALA A 65 2.92 39.58 -4.77
CA ALA A 65 2.12 39.62 -5.99
C ALA A 65 3.00 39.91 -7.23
N ASP A 66 3.45 38.85 -7.90
CA ASP A 66 4.44 38.89 -8.99
C ASP A 66 4.05 38.02 -10.20
N ALA A 67 2.81 37.54 -10.26
CA ALA A 67 2.25 36.73 -11.35
C ALA A 67 2.53 37.25 -12.77
N ALA A 68 2.49 38.58 -12.95
CA ALA A 68 2.72 39.22 -14.24
C ALA A 68 4.15 39.04 -14.78
N SER A 69 5.11 38.64 -13.92
CA SER A 69 6.53 38.53 -14.27
C SER A 69 6.94 37.13 -14.76
N VAL A 70 6.09 36.12 -14.57
CA VAL A 70 6.47 34.71 -14.76
C VAL A 70 5.79 34.00 -15.92
N VAL A 71 4.77 34.63 -16.49
CA VAL A 71 4.13 34.18 -17.72
C VAL A 71 4.25 35.27 -18.76
N THR A 72 4.89 34.97 -19.89
CA THR A 72 4.90 35.89 -21.05
C THR A 72 3.86 35.42 -22.07
N PRO A 73 2.64 35.97 -22.06
CA PRO A 73 1.64 35.66 -23.08
C PRO A 73 2.01 36.33 -24.40
N SER A 74 1.79 35.62 -25.50
CA SER A 74 1.97 36.14 -26.84
C SER A 74 1.01 35.45 -27.82
N VAL A 75 0.85 36.03 -29.00
CA VAL A 75 0.14 35.39 -30.11
C VAL A 75 1.14 35.14 -31.22
N VAL A 76 1.33 33.88 -31.60
CA VAL A 76 2.25 33.49 -32.68
C VAL A 76 1.48 32.68 -33.70
N GLY A 77 1.49 33.12 -34.96
CA GLY A 77 0.72 32.46 -36.02
C GLY A 77 -0.80 32.50 -35.80
N GLY A 78 -1.30 33.47 -35.02
CA GLY A 78 -2.72 33.56 -34.65
C GLY A 78 -3.13 32.68 -33.45
N LEU A 79 -2.17 32.00 -32.81
CA LEU A 79 -2.44 31.07 -31.71
C LEU A 79 -1.96 31.64 -30.38
N PRO A 80 -2.74 31.50 -29.29
CA PRO A 80 -2.27 31.86 -27.96
C PRO A 80 -1.07 30.99 -27.60
N THR A 81 -0.01 31.66 -27.14
CA THR A 81 1.26 31.06 -26.74
C THR A 81 1.66 31.61 -25.38
N LEU A 82 2.07 30.73 -24.47
CA LEU A 82 2.73 31.08 -23.21
C LEU A 82 4.20 30.68 -23.25
N VAL A 83 5.05 31.55 -22.73
CA VAL A 83 6.43 31.19 -22.37
C VAL A 83 6.56 31.30 -20.86
N VAL A 84 7.00 30.21 -20.23
CA VAL A 84 7.16 30.10 -18.77
C VAL A 84 8.46 29.40 -18.42
N ASP A 85 9.04 29.76 -17.28
CA ASP A 85 10.15 29.03 -16.68
C ASP A 85 9.60 28.13 -15.57
N ARG A 86 9.81 26.82 -15.65
CA ARG A 86 9.37 25.86 -14.61
C ARG A 86 10.55 25.30 -13.85
N SER A 87 10.35 25.04 -12.56
CA SER A 87 11.32 24.40 -11.67
C SER A 87 11.51 22.92 -12.01
N LYS A 88 12.78 22.51 -12.12
CA LYS A 88 13.21 21.09 -12.19
C LYS A 88 13.42 20.48 -10.80
N THR A 89 13.41 21.29 -9.74
CA THR A 89 13.65 20.85 -8.36
C THR A 89 12.37 20.46 -7.61
N LEU A 90 11.20 20.59 -8.24
CA LEU A 90 9.90 20.16 -7.74
C LEU A 90 9.34 19.04 -8.66
N PRO A 91 9.89 17.82 -8.60
CA PRO A 91 9.40 16.69 -9.40
C PRO A 91 8.01 16.20 -8.95
N ASP A 92 7.58 16.60 -7.76
CA ASP A 92 6.29 16.32 -7.13
C ASP A 92 5.18 17.32 -7.52
N VAL A 93 5.43 18.17 -8.52
CA VAL A 93 4.44 19.09 -9.09
C VAL A 93 4.58 19.12 -10.61
N ASP A 94 3.48 18.87 -11.31
CA ASP A 94 3.37 18.94 -12.77
C ASP A 94 2.63 20.21 -13.22
N LEU A 95 2.94 20.68 -14.44
CA LEU A 95 2.18 21.73 -15.11
C LEU A 95 1.40 21.12 -16.27
N ILE A 96 0.08 21.20 -16.22
CA ILE A 96 -0.83 20.78 -17.29
C ILE A 96 -1.32 22.04 -18.03
N PRO A 97 -0.88 22.24 -19.28
CA PRO A 97 -1.47 23.25 -20.14
C PRO A 97 -2.92 22.90 -20.48
N GLN A 98 -3.80 23.89 -20.43
CA GLN A 98 -5.22 23.71 -20.78
C GLN A 98 -5.71 24.84 -21.67
N ILE A 99 -6.58 24.49 -22.64
CA ILE A 99 -7.30 25.46 -23.46
C ILE A 99 -8.79 25.43 -23.18
N SER A 100 -9.45 26.56 -23.41
CA SER A 100 -10.91 26.67 -23.37
C SER A 100 -11.39 27.57 -24.50
N LEU A 101 -12.63 27.37 -24.94
CA LEU A 101 -13.32 28.25 -25.88
C LEU A 101 -14.34 29.18 -25.20
N ASP A 102 -14.62 28.95 -23.91
CA ASP A 102 -15.71 29.60 -23.19
C ASP A 102 -15.37 29.95 -21.72
N LEU A 103 -14.12 29.72 -21.30
CA LEU A 103 -13.63 29.85 -19.91
C LEU A 103 -14.28 28.89 -18.89
N VAL A 104 -15.20 28.02 -19.32
CA VAL A 104 -15.94 27.08 -18.47
C VAL A 104 -15.41 25.67 -18.68
N HIS A 105 -15.31 25.23 -19.93
CA HIS A 105 -14.86 23.90 -20.31
C HIS A 105 -13.40 23.93 -20.73
N TRP A 106 -12.55 23.24 -19.98
CA TRP A 106 -11.10 23.19 -20.20
C TRP A 106 -10.69 21.83 -20.77
N LYS A 107 -9.77 21.83 -21.73
CA LYS A 107 -9.23 20.63 -22.40
C LYS A 107 -7.70 20.65 -22.34
N ASP A 108 -7.09 19.49 -22.17
CA ASP A 108 -5.64 19.28 -22.25
C ASP A 108 -5.30 18.20 -23.30
N GLY A 109 -4.00 17.92 -23.47
CA GLY A 109 -3.49 16.88 -24.35
C GLY A 109 -2.83 17.38 -25.65
N SER A 110 -1.96 16.54 -26.21
CA SER A 110 -1.15 16.88 -27.40
C SER A 110 -1.94 17.15 -28.67
N ALA A 111 -3.21 16.70 -28.71
CA ALA A 111 -4.12 16.97 -29.81
C ALA A 111 -4.57 18.45 -29.88
N VAL A 112 -4.51 19.17 -28.75
CA VAL A 112 -5.01 20.55 -28.66
C VAL A 112 -3.93 21.55 -28.22
N ILE A 113 -2.86 21.09 -27.57
CA ILE A 113 -1.77 21.93 -27.05
C ILE A 113 -0.41 21.28 -27.31
N GLY A 114 0.53 22.06 -27.83
CA GLY A 114 1.94 21.69 -27.97
C GLY A 114 2.77 22.33 -26.86
N SER A 115 3.72 21.57 -26.30
CA SER A 115 4.68 22.06 -25.32
C SER A 115 6.08 21.67 -25.75
N THR A 116 7.02 22.62 -25.73
CA THR A 116 8.41 22.38 -26.13
C THR A 116 9.35 23.09 -25.17
N ILE A 117 10.40 22.39 -24.72
CA ILE A 117 11.49 22.98 -23.96
C ILE A 117 12.35 23.79 -24.93
N THR A 118 12.50 25.07 -24.65
CA THR A 118 13.23 26.03 -25.51
C THR A 118 14.57 26.46 -24.93
N ALA A 119 14.78 26.28 -23.62
CA ALA A 119 16.08 26.49 -22.98
C ALA A 119 16.19 25.68 -21.68
N ASP A 120 17.39 25.19 -21.37
CA ASP A 120 17.75 24.71 -20.03
C ASP A 120 18.38 25.87 -19.24
N LEU A 121 17.83 26.19 -18.07
CA LEU A 121 18.24 27.29 -17.21
C LEU A 121 18.86 26.80 -15.89
N GLY A 122 19.36 25.56 -15.84
CA GLY A 122 20.01 24.99 -14.67
C GLY A 122 19.02 24.35 -13.69
N SER A 123 18.51 25.08 -12.70
CA SER A 123 17.46 24.57 -11.78
C SER A 123 16.04 24.78 -12.32
N LYS A 124 15.89 25.59 -13.37
CA LYS A 124 14.66 25.78 -14.14
C LYS A 124 14.87 25.37 -15.60
N GLU A 125 13.78 25.26 -16.34
CA GLU A 125 13.78 25.14 -17.79
C GLU A 125 12.66 26.00 -18.39
N ARG A 126 12.89 26.51 -19.60
CA ARG A 126 11.94 27.38 -20.30
C ARG A 126 11.06 26.59 -21.24
N LEU A 127 9.76 26.66 -21.04
CA LEU A 127 8.76 26.02 -21.89
C LEU A 127 8.08 27.06 -22.77
N ARG A 128 7.88 26.68 -24.03
CA ARG A 128 6.95 27.33 -24.94
C ARG A 128 5.74 26.42 -25.11
N ILE A 129 4.57 26.98 -24.81
CA ILE A 129 3.30 26.27 -24.80
C ILE A 129 2.37 26.99 -25.76
N ALA A 130 1.81 26.28 -26.74
CA ALA A 130 0.97 26.88 -27.76
C ALA A 130 -0.25 26.01 -28.05
N ALA A 131 -1.40 26.63 -28.31
CA ALA A 131 -2.51 25.90 -28.92
C ALA A 131 -2.08 25.31 -30.27
N VAL A 132 -2.62 24.14 -30.64
CA VAL A 132 -2.24 23.42 -31.86
C VAL A 132 -3.08 23.85 -33.07
N GLU A 133 -4.29 24.36 -32.85
CA GLU A 133 -5.20 24.76 -33.94
C GLU A 133 -5.82 26.14 -33.72
N ALA A 134 -6.01 26.87 -34.82
CA ALA A 134 -6.66 28.18 -34.81
C ALA A 134 -8.17 27.99 -34.79
N SER A 135 -8.85 28.70 -33.89
CA SER A 135 -10.31 28.72 -33.80
C SER A 135 -10.84 30.07 -34.27
N ASN A 136 -12.03 30.05 -34.89
CA ASN A 136 -12.78 31.27 -35.17
C ASN A 136 -13.48 31.83 -33.91
N ALA A 137 -13.46 31.09 -32.81
CA ALA A 137 -13.88 31.52 -31.49
C ALA A 137 -12.65 31.89 -30.63
N PRO A 138 -12.81 32.78 -29.62
CA PRO A 138 -11.73 33.07 -28.67
C PRO A 138 -11.18 31.78 -28.05
N VAL A 139 -9.84 31.64 -28.06
CA VAL A 139 -9.15 30.53 -27.40
C VAL A 139 -8.44 31.10 -26.18
N PHE A 140 -8.74 30.53 -25.03
CA PHE A 140 -8.09 30.83 -23.76
C PHE A 140 -7.08 29.74 -23.46
N LEU A 141 -5.92 30.11 -22.92
CA LEU A 141 -4.85 29.19 -22.54
C LEU A 141 -4.49 29.47 -21.08
N ARG A 142 -4.43 28.41 -20.25
CA ARG A 142 -3.99 28.48 -18.85
C ARG A 142 -3.00 27.38 -18.54
N LEU A 143 -2.35 27.52 -17.39
CA LEU A 143 -1.57 26.47 -16.76
C LEU A 143 -2.26 26.03 -15.48
N LEU A 144 -2.42 24.72 -15.32
CA LEU A 144 -2.88 24.11 -14.09
C LEU A 144 -1.69 23.40 -13.45
N ALA A 145 -1.28 23.82 -12.26
CA ALA A 145 -0.36 23.04 -11.47
C ALA A 145 -1.12 21.91 -10.78
N VAL A 146 -0.61 20.69 -10.89
CA VAL A 146 -1.18 19.52 -10.24
C VAL A 146 -0.08 18.75 -9.54
N ARG A 147 -0.45 18.02 -8.49
CA ARG A 147 0.39 16.92 -8.04
C ARG A 147 0.37 15.84 -9.13
N PRO A 148 1.52 15.20 -9.46
CA PRO A 148 1.59 14.09 -10.38
C PRO A 148 0.40 13.14 -10.21
N SER A 149 -0.19 12.69 -11.31
CA SER A 149 -1.14 11.59 -11.23
C SER A 149 -0.40 10.34 -10.75
N GLN A 150 -1.12 9.40 -10.14
CA GLN A 150 -0.55 8.08 -9.83
C GLN A 150 0.13 7.44 -11.05
N SER A 151 -0.39 7.70 -12.26
CA SER A 151 0.24 7.27 -13.52
C SER A 151 1.55 8.00 -13.83
N SER A 152 1.64 9.33 -13.66
CA SER A 152 2.90 10.04 -13.92
C SER A 152 3.98 9.73 -12.88
N LEU A 153 3.58 9.38 -11.65
CA LEU A 153 4.44 8.84 -10.60
C LEU A 153 4.98 7.45 -10.96
N ALA A 154 4.12 6.56 -11.47
CA ALA A 154 4.52 5.25 -11.96
C ALA A 154 5.46 5.35 -13.17
N ASP A 155 5.20 6.28 -14.10
CA ASP A 155 6.04 6.54 -15.27
C ASP A 155 7.41 7.11 -14.86
N THR A 156 7.43 8.02 -13.89
CA THR A 156 8.68 8.59 -13.34
C THR A 156 9.53 7.52 -12.69
N LEU A 157 8.93 6.64 -11.88
CA LEU A 157 9.67 5.57 -11.20
C LEU A 157 10.11 4.47 -12.18
N SER A 158 9.28 4.16 -13.18
CA SER A 158 9.66 3.31 -14.30
C SER A 158 10.87 3.87 -15.07
N ALA A 159 10.88 5.18 -15.38
CA ALA A 159 12.02 5.84 -16.02
C ALA A 159 13.30 5.83 -15.18
N GLN A 160 13.18 5.71 -13.85
CA GLN A 160 14.31 5.56 -12.92
C GLN A 160 14.73 4.10 -12.69
N GLY A 161 14.12 3.14 -13.39
CA GLY A 161 14.37 1.70 -13.22
C GLY A 161 13.86 1.16 -11.88
N ASN A 162 12.81 1.76 -11.33
CA ASN A 162 12.14 1.36 -10.10
C ASN A 162 10.64 1.15 -10.31
N SER A 163 10.26 0.57 -11.46
CA SER A 163 8.88 0.11 -11.64
C SER A 163 8.53 -0.96 -10.60
N LEU A 164 7.23 -1.10 -10.28
CA LEU A 164 6.74 -2.12 -9.34
C LEU A 164 7.19 -3.54 -9.72
N SER A 165 7.18 -3.87 -11.01
CA SER A 165 7.67 -5.15 -11.53
C SER A 165 9.17 -5.34 -11.26
N GLU A 166 9.99 -4.32 -11.53
CA GLU A 166 11.44 -4.39 -11.25
C GLU A 166 11.73 -4.49 -9.76
N MET A 167 10.96 -3.79 -8.92
CA MET A 167 11.08 -3.89 -7.47
C MET A 167 10.77 -5.31 -6.99
N LEU A 168 9.68 -5.88 -7.47
CA LEU A 168 9.28 -7.25 -7.13
C LEU A 168 10.34 -8.26 -7.57
N VAL A 169 10.88 -8.13 -8.79
CA VAL A 169 11.95 -9.01 -9.29
C VAL A 169 13.21 -8.89 -8.45
N ARG A 170 13.58 -7.67 -8.01
CA ARG A 170 14.72 -7.45 -7.11
C ARG A 170 14.53 -8.04 -5.70
N CYS A 171 13.31 -8.40 -5.31
CA CYS A 171 13.05 -9.09 -4.06
C CYS A 171 13.34 -10.60 -4.12
N GLN A 172 13.50 -11.18 -5.32
CA GLN A 172 13.70 -12.63 -5.47
C GLN A 172 15.06 -13.07 -4.90
N LEU A 173 15.05 -14.12 -4.09
CA LEU A 173 16.28 -14.70 -3.57
C LEU A 173 17.08 -15.42 -4.67
N PRO A 174 18.41 -15.56 -4.49
CA PRO A 174 19.26 -16.27 -5.45
C PRO A 174 18.74 -17.69 -5.74
N SER A 175 18.52 -17.99 -7.01
CA SER A 175 18.02 -19.28 -7.46
C SER A 175 19.12 -20.32 -7.62
N GLY A 176 18.76 -21.59 -7.46
CA GLY A 176 19.65 -22.73 -7.68
C GLY A 176 19.19 -24.00 -6.95
N PRO A 177 20.04 -25.05 -6.92
CA PRO A 177 19.71 -26.29 -6.22
C PRO A 177 19.42 -26.06 -4.73
N VAL A 178 18.41 -26.75 -4.17
CA VAL A 178 18.00 -26.59 -2.76
C VAL A 178 19.15 -26.83 -1.77
N SER A 179 20.14 -27.65 -2.13
CA SER A 179 21.33 -27.90 -1.31
C SER A 179 22.22 -26.66 -1.12
N THR A 180 22.19 -25.70 -2.05
CA THR A 180 22.98 -24.47 -2.00
C THR A 180 22.13 -23.20 -1.94
N HIS A 181 20.86 -23.30 -2.33
CA HIS A 181 19.85 -22.24 -2.35
C HIS A 181 18.56 -22.76 -1.70
N PRO A 182 18.57 -22.98 -0.37
CA PRO A 182 17.45 -23.61 0.33
C PRO A 182 16.14 -22.84 0.19
N PHE A 183 16.17 -21.54 -0.11
CA PHE A 183 14.98 -20.70 -0.31
C PHE A 183 14.83 -20.19 -1.75
N SER A 184 15.38 -20.88 -2.73
CA SER A 184 15.13 -20.60 -4.15
C SER A 184 13.63 -20.51 -4.42
N GLY A 185 13.19 -19.43 -5.08
CA GLY A 185 11.78 -19.13 -5.34
C GLY A 185 11.09 -18.24 -4.30
N ALA A 186 11.66 -18.10 -3.09
CA ALA A 186 11.15 -17.16 -2.11
C ALA A 186 11.59 -15.71 -2.42
N LEU A 187 10.94 -14.77 -1.74
CA LEU A 187 11.23 -13.35 -1.83
C LEU A 187 11.60 -12.78 -0.45
N ASN A 188 12.15 -11.57 -0.45
CA ASN A 188 12.56 -10.82 0.73
C ASN A 188 12.19 -9.32 0.56
N VAL A 189 12.63 -8.42 1.45
CA VAL A 189 12.38 -6.97 1.38
C VAL A 189 13.11 -6.26 0.22
N TYR A 190 12.56 -5.12 -0.21
CA TYR A 190 13.15 -4.18 -1.18
C TYR A 190 13.72 -2.92 -0.49
N PRO A 191 14.77 -2.23 -0.96
CA PRO A 191 15.73 -2.70 -1.93
C PRO A 191 16.60 -3.80 -1.33
N ASP A 192 17.00 -4.77 -2.16
CA ASP A 192 18.03 -5.74 -1.81
C ASP A 192 19.41 -5.10 -1.89
N SER A 193 19.69 -4.11 -1.03
CA SER A 193 20.95 -3.37 -1.04
C SER A 193 22.08 -4.11 -0.31
N GLY A 194 21.86 -5.33 0.18
CA GLY A 194 22.78 -6.07 1.04
C GLY A 194 22.97 -5.47 2.44
N ALA A 195 22.69 -4.17 2.61
CA ALA A 195 22.74 -3.41 3.86
C ALA A 195 21.41 -3.35 4.62
N SER A 196 20.32 -3.92 4.07
CA SER A 196 19.05 -3.99 4.80
C SER A 196 19.24 -4.76 6.10
N ALA A 197 18.93 -4.11 7.23
CA ALA A 197 19.12 -4.67 8.56
C ALA A 197 18.27 -5.94 8.82
N GLU A 198 17.31 -6.22 7.95
CA GLU A 198 16.23 -7.18 8.14
C GLU A 198 16.07 -8.11 6.93
N PRO A 199 16.99 -9.08 6.74
CA PRO A 199 16.94 -10.07 5.66
C PRO A 199 15.92 -11.19 5.94
N TRP A 200 14.68 -10.83 6.25
CA TRP A 200 13.64 -11.79 6.64
C TRP A 200 12.82 -12.26 5.44
N ILE A 201 12.70 -13.58 5.30
CA ILE A 201 11.57 -14.18 4.60
C ILE A 201 10.37 -14.11 5.54
N ASP A 202 9.60 -13.04 5.39
CA ASP A 202 8.32 -12.88 6.07
C ASP A 202 7.18 -13.28 5.13
N TRP A 203 6.82 -14.56 5.19
CA TRP A 203 5.84 -15.15 4.29
C TRP A 203 4.49 -14.44 4.30
N TYR A 204 4.08 -13.88 5.43
CA TYR A 204 2.82 -13.16 5.57
C TYR A 204 2.75 -11.94 4.65
N PHE A 205 3.72 -11.04 4.75
CA PHE A 205 3.77 -9.84 3.91
C PHE A 205 3.97 -10.20 2.43
N ILE A 206 4.71 -11.27 2.13
CA ILE A 206 4.89 -11.75 0.77
C ILE A 206 3.56 -12.28 0.20
N ASN A 207 2.79 -13.07 0.97
CA ASN A 207 1.49 -13.58 0.57
C ASN A 207 0.54 -12.44 0.19
N ILE A 208 0.45 -11.41 1.04
CA ILE A 208 -0.39 -10.23 0.82
C ILE A 208 0.04 -9.49 -0.44
N GLY A 209 1.33 -9.18 -0.57
CA GLY A 209 1.84 -8.39 -1.68
C GLY A 209 1.66 -9.09 -3.04
N LEU A 210 1.94 -10.39 -3.10
CA LEU A 210 1.83 -11.17 -4.36
C LEU A 210 0.40 -11.29 -4.87
N CYS A 211 -0.62 -11.06 -4.04
CA CYS A 211 -2.02 -11.06 -4.50
C CYS A 211 -2.25 -10.04 -5.62
N SER A 212 -1.53 -8.91 -5.62
CA SER A 212 -1.62 -7.88 -6.66
C SER A 212 -0.87 -8.23 -7.96
N PHE A 213 -0.09 -9.31 -7.96
CA PHE A 213 0.79 -9.69 -9.08
C PHE A 213 0.45 -11.04 -9.72
N VAL A 214 -0.61 -11.71 -9.26
CA VAL A 214 -1.01 -13.04 -9.77
C VAL A 214 -1.24 -13.09 -11.28
N ALA A 215 -1.71 -11.99 -11.89
CA ALA A 215 -1.97 -11.91 -13.32
C ALA A 215 -0.74 -11.46 -14.13
N SER A 216 0.10 -10.57 -13.57
CA SER A 216 1.22 -9.97 -14.29
C SER A 216 2.53 -10.77 -14.15
N HIS A 217 2.70 -11.54 -13.07
CA HIS A 217 3.91 -12.30 -12.78
C HIS A 217 3.62 -13.76 -12.37
N PRO A 218 2.85 -14.52 -13.16
CA PRO A 218 2.36 -15.84 -12.73
C PRO A 218 3.49 -16.83 -12.41
N SER A 219 4.56 -16.87 -13.20
CA SER A 219 5.69 -17.79 -12.96
C SER A 219 6.46 -17.49 -11.67
N LEU A 220 6.58 -16.21 -11.29
CA LEU A 220 7.20 -15.79 -10.04
C LEU A 220 6.34 -16.21 -8.85
N VAL A 221 5.03 -15.97 -8.94
CA VAL A 221 4.07 -16.35 -7.88
C VAL A 221 4.03 -17.87 -7.71
N GLU A 222 4.03 -18.64 -8.80
CA GLU A 222 4.07 -20.10 -8.76
C GLU A 222 5.33 -20.62 -8.06
N ALA A 223 6.51 -20.11 -8.43
CA ALA A 223 7.78 -20.48 -7.79
C ALA A 223 7.81 -20.16 -6.28
N TYR A 224 7.22 -19.04 -5.89
CA TYR A 224 7.05 -18.70 -4.47
C TYR A 224 6.14 -19.70 -3.76
N MET A 225 4.99 -20.05 -4.35
CA MET A 225 4.04 -20.94 -3.72
C MET A 225 4.58 -22.38 -3.59
N ASP A 226 5.33 -22.85 -4.58
CA ASP A 226 6.07 -24.12 -4.48
C ASP A 226 7.05 -24.11 -3.32
N ARG A 227 7.80 -23.00 -3.16
CA ARG A 227 8.77 -22.87 -2.08
C ARG A 227 8.11 -22.80 -0.71
N TYR A 228 6.99 -22.10 -0.57
CA TYR A 228 6.19 -22.06 0.66
C TYR A 228 5.75 -23.47 1.08
N LEU A 229 5.09 -24.21 0.17
CA LEU A 229 4.61 -25.57 0.45
C LEU A 229 5.76 -26.54 0.74
N SER A 230 6.88 -26.42 0.02
CA SER A 230 8.08 -27.22 0.27
C SER A 230 8.63 -26.98 1.67
N TYR A 231 8.65 -25.72 2.13
CA TYR A 231 9.15 -25.39 3.46
C TYR A 231 8.21 -25.87 4.57
N VAL A 232 6.89 -25.73 4.40
CA VAL A 232 5.91 -26.33 5.33
C VAL A 232 6.11 -27.84 5.41
N SER A 233 6.29 -28.51 4.27
CA SER A 233 6.54 -29.96 4.21
C SER A 233 7.84 -30.37 4.93
N GLN A 234 8.90 -29.57 4.79
CA GLN A 234 10.16 -29.77 5.54
C GLN A 234 9.93 -29.66 7.05
N LEU A 235 9.24 -28.61 7.50
CA LEU A 235 8.99 -28.41 8.92
C LEU A 235 8.07 -29.49 9.50
N ASN A 236 7.10 -29.99 8.73
CA ASN A 236 6.22 -31.11 9.13
C ASN A 236 6.96 -32.43 9.41
N GLN A 237 8.24 -32.56 9.02
CA GLN A 237 9.08 -33.70 9.41
C GLN A 237 9.51 -33.62 10.88
N THR A 238 9.38 -32.44 11.51
CA THR A 238 9.65 -32.25 12.93
C THR A 238 8.45 -32.74 13.75
N PRO A 239 8.64 -33.66 14.71
CA PRO A 239 7.55 -34.14 15.55
C PRO A 239 6.78 -33.00 16.24
N GLY A 240 5.44 -33.04 16.18
CA GLY A 240 4.57 -32.01 16.74
C GLY A 240 4.44 -30.74 15.89
N TRP A 241 5.05 -30.69 14.71
CA TRP A 241 4.83 -29.64 13.73
C TRP A 241 3.67 -30.02 12.80
N ASN A 242 2.65 -29.16 12.73
CA ASN A 242 1.43 -29.46 12.00
C ASN A 242 1.04 -28.29 11.08
N HIS A 243 1.60 -28.28 9.87
CA HIS A 243 1.26 -27.32 8.82
C HIS A 243 1.50 -25.85 9.18
N ARG A 244 2.38 -25.59 10.16
CA ARG A 244 2.83 -24.24 10.53
C ARG A 244 4.05 -23.84 9.70
N ILE A 245 4.43 -22.56 9.75
CA ILE A 245 5.62 -22.05 9.09
C ILE A 245 6.44 -21.18 10.05
N LYS A 246 7.74 -21.06 9.76
CA LYS A 246 8.64 -20.17 10.48
C LYS A 246 9.02 -18.97 9.62
N ARG A 247 9.21 -17.82 10.23
CA ARG A 247 9.95 -16.71 9.62
C ARG A 247 11.43 -17.07 9.58
N VAL A 248 12.12 -16.66 8.52
CA VAL A 248 13.52 -17.04 8.28
C VAL A 248 14.38 -15.81 8.11
N LYS A 249 15.34 -15.62 9.00
CA LYS A 249 16.37 -14.58 8.90
C LYS A 249 17.58 -15.10 8.14
N LEU A 250 17.91 -14.47 7.02
CA LEU A 250 19.04 -14.87 6.17
C LEU A 250 20.32 -14.15 6.57
N ASN A 251 21.47 -14.75 6.29
CA ASN A 251 22.75 -14.04 6.30
C ASN A 251 22.78 -12.99 5.18
N THR A 252 23.76 -12.10 5.22
CA THR A 252 23.95 -11.07 4.18
C THR A 252 24.16 -11.65 2.78
N ASP A 253 24.57 -12.93 2.67
CA ASP A 253 24.70 -13.66 1.41
C ASP A 253 23.35 -14.05 0.76
N ARG A 254 22.23 -13.87 1.48
CA ARG A 254 20.86 -14.20 1.07
C ARG A 254 20.65 -15.67 0.64
N ARG A 255 21.57 -16.56 1.02
CA ARG A 255 21.54 -17.99 0.67
C ARG A 255 21.44 -18.85 1.91
N THR A 256 22.07 -18.41 3.00
CA THR A 256 22.17 -19.18 4.23
C THR A 256 21.34 -18.56 5.33
N VAL A 257 20.82 -19.38 6.24
CA VAL A 257 20.04 -18.91 7.41
C VAL A 257 21.01 -18.45 8.50
N GLN A 258 20.69 -17.36 9.19
CA GLN A 258 21.43 -16.95 10.38
C GLN A 258 21.34 -18.04 11.46
N THR A 259 22.36 -18.16 12.31
CA THR A 259 22.28 -19.02 13.48
C THR A 259 21.09 -18.59 14.35
N ASN A 260 20.18 -19.52 14.68
CA ASN A 260 18.90 -19.24 15.34
C ASN A 260 18.00 -18.25 14.57
N GLY A 261 18.17 -18.18 13.24
CA GLY A 261 17.42 -17.28 12.36
C GLY A 261 16.02 -17.77 12.00
N GLU A 262 15.65 -18.99 12.37
CA GLU A 262 14.28 -19.47 12.22
C GLU A 262 13.48 -19.19 13.50
N VAL A 263 12.42 -18.41 13.37
CA VAL A 263 11.52 -18.08 14.48
C VAL A 263 10.08 -18.44 14.11
N ASP A 264 9.30 -18.86 15.09
CA ASP A 264 7.88 -19.15 14.86
C ASP A 264 7.17 -17.92 14.26
N ALA A 265 6.21 -18.17 13.35
CA ALA A 265 5.26 -17.15 12.94
C ALA A 265 4.58 -16.55 14.18
N ASP A 266 4.25 -15.26 14.14
CA ASP A 266 3.46 -14.60 15.17
C ASP A 266 2.01 -15.09 15.17
N SER A 267 1.45 -15.37 13.99
CA SER A 267 0.12 -15.97 13.78
C SER A 267 0.17 -17.13 12.77
N ASP A 268 -0.04 -18.36 13.25
CA ASP A 268 -0.07 -19.57 12.40
C ASP A 268 -1.25 -19.54 11.40
N ASP A 269 -2.39 -19.01 11.82
CA ASP A 269 -3.62 -18.91 11.01
C ASP A 269 -3.50 -17.86 9.90
N ALA A 270 -3.07 -16.63 10.20
CA ALA A 270 -2.89 -15.55 9.24
C ALA A 270 -1.89 -15.91 8.13
N TYR A 271 -0.76 -16.54 8.49
CA TYR A 271 0.23 -17.01 7.51
C TYR A 271 -0.37 -18.06 6.55
N ALA A 272 -1.13 -19.03 7.08
CA ALA A 272 -1.78 -20.05 6.27
C ALA A 272 -2.92 -19.47 5.41
N SER A 273 -3.74 -18.60 5.99
CA SER A 273 -4.91 -18.00 5.35
C SER A 273 -4.52 -17.07 4.21
N THR A 274 -3.55 -16.17 4.43
CA THR A 274 -3.03 -15.31 3.37
C THR A 274 -2.41 -16.12 2.23
N PHE A 275 -1.71 -17.22 2.53
CA PHE A 275 -1.17 -18.13 1.52
C PHE A 275 -2.27 -18.81 0.69
N VAL A 276 -3.28 -19.38 1.35
CA VAL A 276 -4.40 -20.05 0.67
C VAL A 276 -5.20 -19.04 -0.16
N ARG A 277 -5.40 -17.82 0.34
CA ARG A 277 -6.02 -16.73 -0.42
C ARG A 277 -5.20 -16.38 -1.67
N LEU A 278 -3.88 -16.27 -1.57
CA LEU A 278 -2.99 -16.04 -2.72
C LEU A 278 -3.17 -17.15 -3.78
N ALA A 279 -3.15 -18.42 -3.37
CA ALA A 279 -3.34 -19.55 -4.27
C ALA A 279 -4.71 -19.52 -4.99
N CYS A 280 -5.78 -19.14 -4.28
CA CYS A 280 -7.12 -19.02 -4.87
C CYS A 280 -7.20 -17.85 -5.87
N LEU A 281 -6.60 -16.70 -5.55
CA LEU A 281 -6.51 -15.56 -6.47
C LEU A 281 -5.65 -15.89 -7.69
N PHE A 282 -4.57 -16.66 -7.51
CA PHE A 282 -3.76 -17.18 -8.61
C PHE A 282 -4.58 -18.06 -9.54
N ARG A 283 -5.40 -18.98 -9.01
CA ARG A 283 -6.31 -19.81 -9.83
C ARG A 283 -7.35 -18.99 -10.58
N LYS A 284 -7.88 -17.94 -9.94
CA LYS A 284 -8.84 -17.02 -10.58
C LYS A 284 -8.22 -16.28 -11.76
N ALA A 285 -6.99 -15.80 -11.61
CA ALA A 285 -6.27 -15.07 -12.66
C ALA A 285 -5.71 -16.00 -13.76
N ASN A 286 -5.34 -17.24 -13.42
CA ASN A 286 -4.65 -18.17 -14.32
C ASN A 286 -5.43 -19.49 -14.47
N PRO A 287 -6.62 -19.49 -15.10
CA PRO A 287 -7.52 -20.62 -15.00
C PRO A 287 -7.08 -21.90 -15.72
N ALA A 288 -6.19 -21.78 -16.71
CA ALA A 288 -5.62 -22.91 -17.42
C ALA A 288 -4.40 -23.53 -16.73
N ASN A 289 -3.83 -22.85 -15.73
CA ASN A 289 -2.67 -23.34 -15.00
C ASN A 289 -3.12 -24.44 -14.00
N PRO A 290 -2.54 -25.65 -14.06
CA PRO A 290 -2.98 -26.77 -13.22
C PRO A 290 -2.51 -26.67 -11.76
N TRP A 291 -1.64 -25.71 -11.41
CA TRP A 291 -0.97 -25.64 -10.11
C TRP A 291 -1.93 -25.74 -8.93
N PHE A 292 -3.01 -24.97 -8.93
CA PHE A 292 -3.99 -24.98 -7.84
C PHE A 292 -4.66 -26.33 -7.66
N VAL A 293 -5.08 -26.96 -8.78
CA VAL A 293 -5.76 -28.26 -8.74
C VAL A 293 -4.80 -29.33 -8.23
N ASN A 294 -3.54 -29.30 -8.67
CA ASN A 294 -2.50 -30.23 -8.24
C ASN A 294 -2.17 -30.11 -6.74
N HIS A 295 -2.34 -28.92 -6.15
CA HIS A 295 -2.01 -28.63 -4.76
C HIS A 295 -3.23 -28.47 -3.84
N LEU A 296 -4.45 -28.69 -4.34
CA LEU A 296 -5.68 -28.44 -3.59
C LEU A 296 -5.74 -29.18 -2.25
N ALA A 297 -5.27 -30.43 -2.21
CA ALA A 297 -5.21 -31.19 -0.96
C ALA A 297 -4.28 -30.53 0.09
N ALA A 298 -3.13 -29.99 -0.33
CA ALA A 298 -2.22 -29.28 0.57
C ALA A 298 -2.84 -27.98 1.08
N LEU A 299 -3.56 -27.23 0.22
CA LEU A 299 -4.27 -26.01 0.61
C LEU A 299 -5.38 -26.31 1.64
N LYS A 300 -6.16 -27.39 1.42
CA LYS A 300 -7.19 -27.85 2.36
C LYS A 300 -6.58 -28.26 3.71
N ASN A 301 -5.43 -28.93 3.71
CA ASN A 301 -4.72 -29.31 4.94
C ASN A 301 -4.20 -28.10 5.72
N LEU A 302 -3.68 -27.07 5.04
CA LEU A 302 -3.30 -25.81 5.67
C LEU A 302 -4.48 -25.15 6.40
N MET A 303 -5.63 -25.04 5.72
CA MET A 303 -6.84 -24.47 6.33
C MET A 303 -7.36 -25.31 7.48
N TYR A 304 -7.36 -26.64 7.34
CA TYR A 304 -7.82 -27.52 8.41
C TYR A 304 -6.97 -27.38 9.67
N ALA A 305 -5.64 -27.44 9.52
CA ALA A 305 -4.71 -27.43 10.65
C ALA A 305 -4.62 -26.07 11.34
N ASN A 306 -4.62 -24.96 10.59
CA ASN A 306 -4.37 -23.64 11.14
C ASN A 306 -5.66 -22.82 11.39
N VAL A 307 -6.78 -23.18 10.77
CA VAL A 307 -8.03 -22.40 10.89
C VAL A 307 -9.14 -23.25 11.53
N LEU A 308 -9.54 -24.34 10.87
CA LEU A 308 -10.76 -25.07 11.26
C LEU A 308 -10.64 -25.77 12.61
N THR A 309 -9.48 -26.35 12.90
CA THR A 309 -9.20 -26.98 14.21
C THR A 309 -8.83 -25.97 15.30
N GLN A 310 -8.67 -24.70 14.94
CA GLN A 310 -8.22 -23.62 15.80
C GLN A 310 -9.37 -22.69 16.22
N VAL A 311 -10.59 -22.91 15.72
CA VAL A 311 -11.81 -22.19 16.14
C VAL A 311 -12.08 -22.43 17.63
N ARG A 312 -12.28 -21.33 18.35
CA ARG A 312 -12.54 -21.27 19.78
C ARG A 312 -14.04 -21.30 20.06
N ALA A 313 -14.40 -21.42 21.35
CA ALA A 313 -15.80 -21.37 21.78
C ALA A 313 -16.51 -20.04 21.42
N THR A 314 -15.75 -18.95 21.25
CA THR A 314 -16.26 -17.65 20.79
C THR A 314 -16.62 -17.64 19.30
N GLY A 315 -16.26 -18.69 18.55
CA GLY A 315 -16.39 -18.77 17.10
C GLY A 315 -15.24 -18.11 16.33
N LEU A 316 -14.34 -17.39 17.02
CA LEU A 316 -13.12 -16.84 16.45
C LEU A 316 -12.02 -17.91 16.37
N VAL A 317 -11.14 -17.77 15.41
CA VAL A 317 -9.92 -18.58 15.24
C VAL A 317 -8.84 -18.00 16.15
N ARG A 318 -8.09 -18.86 16.85
CA ARG A 318 -6.90 -18.43 17.60
C ARG A 318 -5.72 -18.21 16.66
N ALA A 319 -4.92 -17.20 16.97
CA ALA A 319 -3.74 -16.84 16.18
C ALA A 319 -2.69 -17.97 16.10
N LYS A 320 -2.47 -18.72 17.18
CA LYS A 320 -1.44 -19.77 17.23
C LYS A 320 -2.01 -21.13 17.61
N GLN A 321 -1.49 -22.18 16.98
CA GLN A 321 -1.76 -23.55 17.43
C GLN A 321 -1.16 -23.81 18.82
N GLN A 322 -0.07 -23.10 19.17
CA GLN A 322 0.67 -23.25 20.42
C GLN A 322 1.12 -21.88 20.95
N GLY A 323 1.04 -21.67 22.26
CA GLY A 323 1.53 -20.47 22.94
C GLY A 323 0.43 -19.69 23.63
N TYR A 324 -0.33 -18.88 22.89
CA TYR A 324 -1.39 -18.03 23.44
C TYR A 324 -2.72 -18.24 22.70
N ASP A 325 -3.83 -18.04 23.42
CA ASP A 325 -5.20 -18.28 22.96
C ASP A 325 -5.95 -16.96 22.78
N VAL A 326 -5.68 -16.26 21.67
CA VAL A 326 -6.27 -14.95 21.35
C VAL A 326 -6.78 -14.96 19.92
N GLY A 327 -7.97 -14.38 19.69
CA GLY A 327 -8.48 -14.13 18.35
C GLY A 327 -8.32 -12.66 17.97
N PHE A 328 -7.37 -12.35 17.08
CA PHE A 328 -7.19 -11.01 16.53
C PHE A 328 -8.20 -10.72 15.42
N LEU A 329 -8.63 -9.47 15.31
CA LEU A 329 -9.54 -9.04 14.24
C LEU A 329 -8.93 -9.27 12.86
N GLU A 330 -7.71 -8.80 12.65
CA GLU A 330 -7.01 -8.88 11.36
C GLU A 330 -6.90 -10.33 10.89
N ASP A 331 -6.35 -11.21 11.72
CA ASP A 331 -6.23 -12.64 11.47
C ASP A 331 -7.59 -13.27 11.13
N ASN A 332 -8.65 -12.94 11.89
CA ASN A 332 -9.97 -13.51 11.66
C ASN A 332 -10.63 -13.01 10.36
N VAL A 333 -10.42 -11.74 9.99
CA VAL A 333 -10.84 -11.21 8.69
C VAL A 333 -10.12 -11.94 7.56
N GLU A 334 -8.82 -12.22 7.71
CA GLU A 334 -8.03 -12.95 6.73
C GLU A 334 -8.43 -14.43 6.63
N ASN A 335 -8.72 -15.07 7.76
CA ASN A 335 -9.27 -16.43 7.82
C ASN A 335 -10.60 -16.51 7.07
N TRP A 336 -11.49 -15.54 7.29
CA TRP A 336 -12.74 -15.42 6.54
C TRP A 336 -12.47 -15.23 5.04
N ALA A 337 -11.56 -14.32 4.67
CA ALA A 337 -11.24 -14.02 3.28
C ALA A 337 -10.64 -15.23 2.55
N ALA A 338 -9.80 -16.02 3.22
CA ALA A 338 -9.22 -17.25 2.70
C ALA A 338 -10.29 -18.32 2.48
N LEU A 339 -11.19 -18.54 3.43
CA LEU A 339 -12.31 -19.47 3.28
C LEU A 339 -13.25 -19.03 2.16
N LYS A 340 -13.54 -17.74 2.05
CA LYS A 340 -14.31 -17.19 0.94
C LYS A 340 -13.62 -17.49 -0.41
N ALA A 341 -12.35 -17.14 -0.53
CA ALA A 341 -11.59 -17.36 -1.77
C ALA A 341 -11.50 -18.85 -2.14
N LEU A 342 -11.33 -19.73 -1.15
CA LEU A 342 -11.35 -21.17 -1.34
C LEU A 342 -12.71 -21.68 -1.80
N THR A 343 -13.81 -21.22 -1.19
CA THR A 343 -15.17 -21.59 -1.64
C THR A 343 -15.43 -21.14 -3.08
N ASP A 344 -15.03 -19.92 -3.45
CA ASP A 344 -15.19 -19.40 -4.81
C ASP A 344 -14.34 -20.20 -5.82
N ALA A 345 -13.11 -20.59 -5.43
CA ALA A 345 -12.23 -21.40 -6.27
C ALA A 345 -12.76 -22.83 -6.47
N LEU A 346 -13.29 -23.47 -5.42
CA LEU A 346 -13.91 -24.80 -5.49
C LEU A 346 -15.13 -24.80 -6.44
N VAL A 347 -15.99 -23.78 -6.34
CA VAL A 347 -17.11 -23.58 -7.27
C VAL A 347 -16.60 -23.48 -8.71
N ALA A 348 -15.54 -22.70 -8.94
CA ALA A 348 -15.01 -22.47 -10.29
C ALA A 348 -14.40 -23.71 -10.94
N ILE A 349 -13.88 -24.67 -10.17
CA ILE A 349 -13.34 -25.94 -10.69
C ILE A 349 -14.39 -27.07 -10.75
N GLY A 350 -15.62 -26.82 -10.28
CA GLY A 350 -16.70 -27.80 -10.25
C GLY A 350 -16.52 -28.90 -9.20
N ASP A 351 -15.74 -28.63 -8.13
CA ASP A 351 -15.42 -29.62 -7.11
C ASP A 351 -16.54 -29.71 -6.05
N LEU A 352 -17.19 -30.87 -6.03
CA LEU A 352 -18.04 -31.50 -5.01
C LEU A 352 -18.81 -30.56 -4.04
N THR A 353 -20.12 -30.43 -4.27
CA THR A 353 -21.11 -29.67 -3.47
C THR A 353 -20.97 -29.84 -1.94
N SER A 354 -20.53 -31.00 -1.45
CA SER A 354 -20.35 -31.25 -0.01
C SER A 354 -19.20 -30.44 0.61
N GLU A 355 -18.10 -30.24 -0.10
CA GLU A 355 -16.96 -29.47 0.42
C GLU A 355 -17.19 -27.97 0.33
N ILE A 356 -17.84 -27.50 -0.75
CA ILE A 356 -18.26 -26.10 -0.87
C ILE A 356 -19.13 -25.72 0.34
N ASN A 357 -20.13 -26.54 0.67
CA ASN A 357 -21.00 -26.31 1.83
C ASN A 357 -20.23 -26.37 3.15
N TYR A 358 -19.26 -27.29 3.28
CA TYR A 358 -18.43 -27.42 4.48
C TYR A 358 -17.60 -26.15 4.75
N TYR A 359 -16.84 -25.67 3.76
CA TYR A 359 -16.02 -24.47 3.93
C TYR A 359 -16.87 -23.19 4.01
N ALA A 360 -18.00 -23.12 3.30
CA ALA A 360 -18.94 -22.00 3.42
C ALA A 360 -19.55 -21.89 4.81
N ALA A 361 -19.90 -23.01 5.45
CA ALA A 361 -20.42 -23.01 6.82
C ALA A 361 -19.39 -22.44 7.82
N TRP A 362 -18.12 -22.82 7.69
CA TRP A 362 -17.04 -22.25 8.51
C TRP A 362 -16.82 -20.76 8.25
N ARG A 363 -16.80 -20.35 6.98
CA ARG A 363 -16.71 -18.94 6.58
C ARG A 363 -17.80 -18.12 7.24
N ASP A 364 -19.05 -18.58 7.17
CA ASP A 364 -20.20 -17.84 7.70
C ASP A 364 -20.21 -17.81 9.24
N SER A 365 -19.75 -18.89 9.88
CA SER A 365 -19.58 -18.93 11.34
C SER A 365 -18.53 -17.92 11.82
N ILE A 366 -17.36 -17.87 11.17
CA ILE A 366 -16.29 -16.93 11.52
C ILE A 366 -16.74 -15.48 11.25
N LEU A 367 -17.42 -15.24 10.13
CA LEU A 367 -18.01 -13.93 9.83
C LEU A 367 -18.93 -13.44 10.95
N ASN A 368 -19.84 -14.30 11.41
CA ASN A 368 -20.73 -13.98 12.52
C ASN A 368 -19.95 -13.73 13.82
N ALA A 369 -18.92 -14.52 14.10
CA ALA A 369 -18.09 -14.35 15.28
C ALA A 369 -17.35 -13.00 15.27
N ILE A 370 -16.79 -12.57 14.14
CA ILE A 370 -16.14 -11.26 14.02
C ILE A 370 -17.10 -10.13 14.39
N HIS A 371 -18.29 -10.09 13.77
CA HIS A 371 -19.28 -9.04 14.03
C HIS A 371 -19.85 -9.06 15.45
N THR A 372 -19.93 -10.23 16.09
CA THR A 372 -20.51 -10.36 17.45
C THR A 372 -19.50 -10.18 18.56
N GLN A 373 -18.26 -10.64 18.37
CA GLN A 373 -17.23 -10.65 19.40
C GLN A 373 -16.32 -9.43 19.33
N LEU A 374 -16.08 -8.88 18.13
CA LEU A 374 -15.05 -7.86 17.92
C LEU A 374 -15.61 -6.48 17.57
N TRP A 375 -16.91 -6.35 17.34
CA TRP A 375 -17.52 -5.02 17.22
C TRP A 375 -17.84 -4.42 18.60
N ASP A 376 -17.40 -3.19 18.85
CA ASP A 376 -17.83 -2.39 20.00
C ASP A 376 -19.05 -1.52 19.62
N PRO A 377 -20.27 -1.85 20.08
CA PRO A 377 -21.47 -1.09 19.73
C PRO A 377 -21.52 0.31 20.34
N VAL A 378 -20.77 0.55 21.43
CA VAL A 378 -20.73 1.85 22.12
C VAL A 378 -19.74 2.77 21.42
N ALA A 379 -18.51 2.31 21.19
CA ALA A 379 -17.50 3.08 20.48
C ALA A 379 -17.80 3.20 18.98
N LYS A 380 -18.62 2.29 18.45
CA LYS A 380 -18.88 2.11 17.01
C LYS A 380 -17.59 1.87 16.21
N ALA A 381 -16.74 1.00 16.76
CA ALA A 381 -15.42 0.67 16.22
C ALA A 381 -15.09 -0.79 16.48
N TRP A 382 -14.05 -1.28 15.83
CA TRP A 382 -13.55 -2.63 16.00
C TRP A 382 -12.62 -2.72 17.21
N LYS A 383 -12.72 -3.82 17.92
CA LYS A 383 -11.73 -4.26 18.92
C LYS A 383 -10.66 -5.05 18.19
N TRP A 384 -9.40 -4.79 18.52
CA TRP A 384 -8.27 -5.47 17.88
C TRP A 384 -8.18 -6.96 18.23
N ASN A 385 -8.71 -7.38 19.39
CA ASN A 385 -8.88 -8.78 19.76
C ASN A 385 -10.07 -9.00 20.71
N ASP A 386 -10.34 -10.26 21.02
CA ASP A 386 -11.47 -10.66 21.86
C ASP A 386 -11.19 -10.65 23.39
N GLY A 387 -9.97 -10.35 23.80
CA GLY A 387 -9.62 -9.99 25.17
C GLY A 387 -9.85 -8.50 25.49
N ALA A 388 -9.96 -7.64 24.48
CA ALA A 388 -10.23 -6.22 24.67
C ALA A 388 -11.70 -5.99 25.09
N LEU A 389 -11.89 -5.10 26.06
CA LEU A 389 -13.23 -4.73 26.56
C LEU A 389 -13.94 -3.74 25.63
N THR A 390 -13.18 -2.82 25.05
CA THR A 390 -13.66 -1.76 24.16
C THR A 390 -12.70 -1.58 22.98
N ALA A 391 -13.12 -0.83 21.96
CA ALA A 391 -12.18 -0.33 20.96
C ALA A 391 -11.18 0.64 21.62
N GLU A 392 -9.89 0.48 21.31
CA GLU A 392 -8.79 1.27 21.87
C GLU A 392 -8.10 2.06 20.77
N SER A 393 -7.29 3.05 21.13
CA SER A 393 -6.55 3.91 20.19
C SER A 393 -5.12 4.18 20.64
N ALA A 394 -4.60 3.35 21.54
CA ALA A 394 -3.33 3.61 22.23
C ALA A 394 -2.14 3.24 21.33
N LYS A 395 -2.32 2.25 20.46
CA LYS A 395 -1.31 1.76 19.54
C LYS A 395 -1.84 1.75 18.11
N PHE A 396 -1.04 2.23 17.19
CA PHE A 396 -1.46 2.35 15.80
C PHE A 396 -1.63 0.99 15.13
N HIS A 397 -0.63 0.11 15.23
CA HIS A 397 -0.68 -1.18 14.54
C HIS A 397 -1.80 -2.08 15.07
N GLU A 398 -1.93 -2.23 16.39
CA GLU A 398 -2.98 -3.11 16.91
C GLU A 398 -4.36 -2.46 16.90
N ASP A 399 -4.49 -1.23 17.41
CA ASP A 399 -5.80 -0.68 17.75
C ASP A 399 -6.43 0.15 16.62
N ILE A 400 -5.61 0.93 15.89
CA ILE A 400 -6.09 1.78 14.79
C ILE A 400 -6.19 1.00 13.49
N HIS A 401 -5.19 0.16 13.19
CA HIS A 401 -5.09 -0.53 11.91
C HIS A 401 -6.26 -1.49 11.68
N CYS A 402 -6.69 -2.16 12.74
CA CYS A 402 -7.81 -3.10 12.71
C CYS A 402 -9.13 -2.46 12.21
N GLN A 403 -9.28 -1.12 12.32
CA GLN A 403 -10.50 -0.43 11.89
C GLN A 403 -10.79 -0.58 10.38
N ILE A 404 -9.76 -0.75 9.55
CA ILE A 404 -9.90 -0.79 8.10
C ILE A 404 -9.93 -2.18 7.51
N PHE A 405 -9.48 -3.21 8.24
CA PHE A 405 -9.33 -4.57 7.72
C PHE A 405 -10.61 -5.15 7.12
N PRO A 406 -11.79 -5.03 7.78
CA PRO A 406 -13.05 -5.48 7.18
C PRO A 406 -13.31 -4.86 5.79
N GLU A 407 -13.11 -3.56 5.62
CA GLU A 407 -13.33 -2.86 4.34
C GLU A 407 -12.20 -3.13 3.32
N LEU A 408 -10.96 -3.30 3.79
CA LEU A 408 -9.82 -3.70 2.97
C LEU A 408 -10.10 -5.03 2.24
N TYR A 409 -10.68 -6.00 2.96
CA TYR A 409 -11.01 -7.34 2.45
C TYR A 409 -12.45 -7.48 1.92
N ASP A 410 -13.23 -6.40 1.87
CA ASP A 410 -14.63 -6.39 1.43
C ASP A 410 -15.53 -7.37 2.24
N MET A 411 -15.29 -7.46 3.55
CA MET A 411 -16.02 -8.32 4.49
C MET A 411 -17.45 -7.84 4.77
N PRO A 412 -18.50 -8.59 4.36
CA PRO A 412 -19.87 -8.15 4.52
C PRO A 412 -20.36 -8.29 5.97
N HIS A 413 -21.44 -7.58 6.29
CA HIS A 413 -22.27 -7.91 7.44
C HIS A 413 -23.32 -8.98 7.04
N PRO A 414 -23.58 -10.00 7.88
CA PRO A 414 -24.59 -11.04 7.62
C PRO A 414 -26.00 -10.51 7.30
N SER A 415 -26.37 -9.36 7.88
CA SER A 415 -27.66 -8.68 7.66
C SER A 415 -27.76 -7.94 6.32
N GLY A 416 -26.70 -7.90 5.51
CA GLY A 416 -26.72 -7.32 4.16
C GLY A 416 -25.98 -5.99 4.02
N PRO A 417 -25.94 -5.44 2.79
CA PRO A 417 -25.03 -4.37 2.38
C PRO A 417 -25.23 -3.04 3.12
N VAL A 418 -26.45 -2.74 3.55
CA VAL A 418 -26.74 -1.50 4.32
C VAL A 418 -25.99 -1.52 5.65
N GLU A 419 -26.04 -2.64 6.36
CA GLU A 419 -25.34 -2.78 7.65
C GLU A 419 -23.84 -2.90 7.45
N THR A 420 -23.39 -3.55 6.36
CA THR A 420 -21.97 -3.54 5.96
C THR A 420 -21.45 -2.11 5.84
N GLN A 421 -22.11 -1.27 5.04
CA GLN A 421 -21.68 0.11 4.83
C GLN A 421 -21.72 0.91 6.13
N ARG A 422 -22.76 0.72 6.96
CA ARG A 422 -22.86 1.39 8.27
C ARG A 422 -21.66 1.06 9.18
N ARG A 423 -21.17 -0.18 9.18
CA ARG A 423 -20.01 -0.60 9.97
C ARG A 423 -18.72 0.02 9.42
N TYR A 424 -18.54 0.01 8.10
CA TYR A 424 -17.40 0.62 7.44
C TYR A 424 -17.32 2.11 7.73
N ASP A 425 -18.42 2.84 7.52
CA ASP A 425 -18.48 4.28 7.77
C ASP A 425 -18.17 4.60 9.23
N ALA A 426 -18.77 3.86 10.17
CA ALA A 426 -18.54 4.10 11.59
C ALA A 426 -17.08 3.84 12.02
N ALA A 427 -16.45 2.76 11.53
CA ALA A 427 -15.05 2.46 11.82
C ALA A 427 -14.10 3.50 11.18
N TRP A 428 -14.40 3.93 9.94
CA TRP A 428 -13.65 4.96 9.24
C TRP A 428 -13.75 6.34 9.93
N ASP A 429 -14.95 6.73 10.36
CA ASP A 429 -15.18 7.96 11.12
C ASP A 429 -14.43 7.94 12.45
N TRP A 430 -14.47 6.79 13.15
CA TRP A 430 -13.75 6.61 14.40
C TRP A 430 -12.23 6.72 14.19
N LEU A 431 -11.67 6.09 13.13
CA LEU A 431 -10.25 6.20 12.78
C LEU A 431 -9.86 7.65 12.50
N ASN A 432 -10.64 8.36 11.67
CA ASN A 432 -10.37 9.77 11.36
C ASN A 432 -10.51 10.68 12.58
N GLN A 433 -11.36 10.34 13.55
CA GLN A 433 -11.44 11.09 14.80
C GLN A 433 -10.19 10.88 15.67
N LYS A 434 -9.65 9.66 15.73
CA LYS A 434 -8.49 9.32 16.57
C LYS A 434 -7.16 9.69 15.95
N VAL A 435 -7.09 9.64 14.62
CA VAL A 435 -5.88 9.93 13.85
C VAL A 435 -6.21 10.86 12.69
N PRO A 436 -6.64 12.11 12.96
CA PRO A 436 -7.16 13.02 11.95
C PRO A 436 -6.15 13.46 10.88
N ASN A 437 -4.87 13.10 11.01
CA ASN A 437 -3.81 13.44 10.06
C ASN A 437 -3.06 12.21 9.56
N TRP A 438 -3.65 11.00 9.63
CA TRP A 438 -2.94 9.76 9.27
C TRP A 438 -2.30 9.79 7.87
N TRP A 439 -2.84 10.58 6.93
CA TRP A 439 -2.34 10.69 5.55
C TRP A 439 -1.15 11.65 5.37
N THR A 440 -0.76 12.40 6.41
CA THR A 440 0.39 13.35 6.38
C THR A 440 1.35 13.14 7.53
N ASP A 441 0.86 12.76 8.70
CA ASP A 441 1.67 12.41 9.86
C ASP A 441 2.02 10.93 9.79
N VAL A 442 3.04 10.61 9.00
CA VAL A 442 3.51 9.23 8.93
C VAL A 442 4.24 8.90 10.21
N TRP A 443 3.49 8.29 11.12
CA TRP A 443 3.83 7.93 12.50
C TRP A 443 5.35 7.74 12.70
N ALA A 444 5.94 8.69 13.42
CA ALA A 444 7.36 8.68 13.73
C ALA A 444 7.72 7.36 14.45
N GLY A 445 8.67 6.61 13.90
CA GLY A 445 9.12 5.33 14.46
C GLY A 445 8.38 4.07 13.95
N HIS A 446 7.29 4.21 13.18
CA HIS A 446 6.66 3.04 12.57
C HIS A 446 7.56 2.35 11.55
N ALA A 447 7.50 1.01 11.52
CA ALA A 447 8.36 0.17 10.68
C ALA A 447 7.93 0.05 9.24
N PHE A 448 6.65 0.26 8.96
CA PHE A 448 6.02 0.03 7.67
C PHE A 448 5.20 1.24 7.26
N SER A 449 4.98 1.40 5.95
CA SER A 449 4.21 2.51 5.39
C SER A 449 2.71 2.37 5.54
N THR A 450 2.18 1.17 5.85
CA THR A 450 0.73 0.92 6.07
C THR A 450 -0.14 1.48 4.93
N LEU A 451 0.29 1.28 3.68
CA LEU A 451 -0.36 1.80 2.47
C LEU A 451 -1.78 1.25 2.25
N ASP A 452 -2.17 0.22 2.97
CA ASP A 452 -3.53 -0.29 2.96
C ASP A 452 -4.56 0.72 3.50
N LEU A 453 -4.16 1.66 4.37
CA LEU A 453 -4.97 2.83 4.71
C LEU A 453 -5.29 3.70 3.48
N ALA A 454 -4.28 3.96 2.64
CA ALA A 454 -4.50 4.67 1.40
C ALA A 454 -5.36 3.86 0.42
N VAL A 455 -5.23 2.53 0.39
CA VAL A 455 -6.10 1.68 -0.43
C VAL A 455 -7.56 1.83 0.00
N VAL A 456 -7.85 1.78 1.29
CA VAL A 456 -9.23 1.96 1.79
C VAL A 456 -9.73 3.39 1.55
N ALA A 457 -8.91 4.42 1.78
CA ALA A 457 -9.25 5.79 1.42
C ALA A 457 -9.60 5.95 -0.06
N SER A 458 -8.81 5.32 -0.95
CA SER A 458 -9.05 5.29 -2.40
C SER A 458 -10.38 4.63 -2.74
N LYS A 459 -10.70 3.46 -2.15
CA LYS A 459 -12.00 2.77 -2.32
C LYS A 459 -13.18 3.68 -1.92
N ARG A 460 -13.00 4.53 -0.92
CA ARG A 460 -14.00 5.48 -0.40
C ARG A 460 -14.07 6.79 -1.19
N GLY A 461 -13.25 6.96 -2.23
CA GLY A 461 -13.19 8.16 -3.06
C GLY A 461 -12.33 9.28 -2.48
N GLU A 462 -11.63 9.07 -1.36
CA GLU A 462 -10.70 10.04 -0.75
C GLU A 462 -9.34 10.05 -1.48
N LYS A 463 -9.38 10.24 -2.81
CA LYS A 463 -8.23 10.09 -3.71
C LYS A 463 -7.07 11.03 -3.37
N ASP A 464 -7.35 12.24 -2.87
CA ASP A 464 -6.32 13.20 -2.50
C ASP A 464 -5.57 12.78 -1.22
N ARG A 465 -6.26 12.22 -0.23
CA ARG A 465 -5.63 11.67 0.99
C ARG A 465 -4.84 10.41 0.68
N ALA A 466 -5.39 9.52 -0.14
CA ALA A 466 -4.68 8.32 -0.60
C ALA A 466 -3.39 8.69 -1.34
N ARG A 467 -3.44 9.72 -2.21
CA ARG A 467 -2.27 10.23 -2.93
C ARG A 467 -1.24 10.85 -1.98
N ALA A 468 -1.66 11.75 -1.10
CA ALA A 468 -0.75 12.39 -0.15
C ALA A 468 -0.01 11.35 0.71
N TYR A 469 -0.72 10.30 1.13
CA TYR A 469 -0.10 9.23 1.90
C TYR A 469 0.86 8.37 1.07
N LEU A 470 0.52 8.06 -0.18
CA LEU A 470 1.43 7.37 -1.10
C LEU A 470 2.70 8.17 -1.34
N GLU A 471 2.60 9.49 -1.53
CA GLU A 471 3.77 10.37 -1.70
C GLU A 471 4.64 10.39 -0.44
N ALA A 472 4.03 10.46 0.75
CA ALA A 472 4.75 10.38 2.01
C ALA A 472 5.42 8.99 2.20
N ALA A 473 4.75 7.92 1.79
CA ALA A 473 5.29 6.57 1.80
C ALA A 473 6.49 6.43 0.85
N LEU A 474 6.44 7.07 -0.32
CA LEU A 474 7.56 7.09 -1.27
C LEU A 474 8.76 7.89 -0.73
N GLY A 475 8.52 9.01 -0.06
CA GLY A 475 9.62 9.79 0.54
C GLY A 475 10.41 9.03 1.62
N ARG A 476 9.78 8.07 2.30
CA ARG A 476 10.36 7.40 3.47
C ARG A 476 10.65 5.92 3.31
N TRP A 477 9.79 5.13 2.66
CA TRP A 477 9.98 3.68 2.53
C TRP A 477 10.27 3.21 1.10
N ILE A 478 9.62 3.77 0.08
CA ILE A 478 9.53 3.16 -1.27
C ILE A 478 10.00 4.10 -2.39
N PRO A 479 10.58 3.65 -3.51
CA PRO A 479 11.71 2.75 -3.59
C PRO A 479 13.04 3.42 -3.19
N LEU A 480 13.02 4.75 -3.00
CA LEU A 480 14.19 5.59 -2.69
C LEU A 480 14.11 6.21 -1.29
N GLY A 481 13.19 5.69 -0.47
CA GLY A 481 13.00 6.14 0.90
C GLY A 481 14.26 6.01 1.75
N SER A 482 14.35 6.83 2.79
CA SER A 482 15.50 6.86 3.71
C SER A 482 15.47 5.77 4.79
N ASP A 483 14.40 4.97 4.89
CA ASP A 483 14.29 3.92 5.90
C ASP A 483 15.28 2.77 5.63
N PRO A 484 16.23 2.49 6.54
CA PRO A 484 17.27 1.48 6.33
C PRO A 484 16.73 0.03 6.37
N ARG A 485 15.49 -0.19 6.81
CA ARG A 485 14.85 -1.52 6.82
C ARG A 485 14.33 -1.93 5.44
N GLY A 486 14.09 -0.96 4.56
CA GLY A 486 13.45 -1.17 3.27
C GLY A 486 11.92 -1.24 3.34
N THR A 487 11.34 -1.76 2.27
CA THR A 487 9.94 -1.95 1.94
C THR A 487 9.62 -3.44 1.97
N VAL A 488 8.65 -3.83 2.77
CA VAL A 488 8.08 -5.18 2.72
C VAL A 488 7.16 -5.34 1.51
N ILE A 489 7.04 -6.56 0.99
CA ILE A 489 6.38 -6.80 -0.30
C ILE A 489 4.87 -6.46 -0.29
N SER A 490 4.20 -6.52 0.88
CA SER A 490 2.81 -6.09 1.02
C SER A 490 2.61 -4.64 0.55
N GLU A 491 3.54 -3.75 0.89
CA GLU A 491 3.49 -2.33 0.52
C GLU A 491 3.64 -2.12 -0.99
N ILE A 492 4.50 -2.90 -1.65
CA ILE A 492 4.60 -2.95 -3.13
C ILE A 492 3.26 -3.39 -3.73
N GLY A 493 2.62 -4.39 -3.11
CA GLY A 493 1.30 -4.87 -3.51
C GLY A 493 0.17 -3.86 -3.32
N TYR A 494 0.16 -3.09 -2.22
CA TYR A 494 -0.82 -2.02 -2.00
C TYR A 494 -0.61 -0.86 -2.95
N TRP A 495 0.64 -0.50 -3.23
CA TRP A 495 0.94 0.50 -4.26
C TRP A 495 0.44 0.06 -5.64
N GLN A 496 0.64 -1.20 -6.02
CA GLN A 496 0.06 -1.74 -7.26
C GLN A 496 -1.47 -1.59 -7.32
N GLN A 497 -2.17 -1.76 -6.19
CA GLN A 497 -3.62 -1.56 -6.14
C GLN A 497 -3.98 -0.08 -6.34
N LEU A 498 -3.28 0.83 -5.67
CA LEU A 498 -3.49 2.28 -5.79
C LEU A 498 -3.29 2.79 -7.22
N LEU A 499 -2.39 2.21 -8.01
CA LEU A 499 -2.20 2.60 -9.42
C LEU A 499 -3.33 2.12 -10.35
N THR A 500 -4.14 1.16 -9.91
CA THR A 500 -5.17 0.51 -10.74
C THR A 500 -6.61 0.92 -10.37
N GLN A 501 -6.78 1.74 -9.33
CA GLN A 501 -8.06 2.29 -8.84
C GLN A 501 -8.17 3.80 -9.15
#